data_AF-A0A2V6GG71-F1
#
_entry.id   AF-A0A2V6GG71-F1
#
_cell.length_a   1.000
_cell.length_b   1.000
_cell.length_c   1.000
_cell.angle_alpha   90.00
_cell.angle_beta   90.00
_cell.angle_gamma   90.00
#
_symmetry.space_group_name_H-M   'P 1'
#
loop_
_entity.id
_entity.type
_entity.pdbx_description
1 polymer ?
#
loop_
_entity_poly.entity_id
_entity_poly.type
_entity_poly.pdbx_seq_one_letter_code
_entity_poly.pdbx_strand_id
1 'polypeptide(L)'
;MDTKKLKLFCDSGRSVAIRGESLKRLIPLSVATFAVALIATLWFRLWPELTRPKYVDPAFRLPSPLELASLPNAARFDFPLGSENGALTYNAQRFTENHHLGDDLNGIGGEDSDLGDPIYAVADGRVLLARDGGPGWGNVVIVLHAYVENG
;
A
#
# COMPACT_ATOMS: atom_id res chain seq x y z
N MET A 1 62.80 -23.98 46.73
CA MET A 1 62.37 -22.63 46.31
C MET A 1 60.98 -22.41 46.85
N ASP A 2 60.89 -21.35 47.66
CA ASP A 2 59.88 -21.06 48.67
C ASP A 2 58.65 -20.38 48.06
N THR A 3 57.46 -20.99 48.22
CA THR A 3 56.18 -20.36 47.92
C THR A 3 55.80 -19.42 49.06
N LYS A 4 56.07 -18.12 48.90
CA LYS A 4 55.57 -17.12 49.84
C LYS A 4 54.09 -16.84 49.61
N LYS A 5 53.30 -17.27 50.60
CA LYS A 5 51.95 -16.79 50.92
C LYS A 5 51.93 -15.26 51.03
N LEU A 6 50.98 -14.61 50.36
CA LEU A 6 50.39 -13.38 50.89
C LEU A 6 49.02 -13.73 51.49
N LYS A 7 48.92 -13.58 52.80
CA LYS A 7 47.74 -13.87 53.61
C LYS A 7 47.18 -12.50 54.03
N LEU A 8 46.13 -12.03 53.37
CA LEU A 8 45.34 -10.90 53.86
C LEU A 8 44.23 -11.47 54.75
N PHE A 9 44.31 -11.17 56.05
CA PHE A 9 43.26 -11.47 57.02
C PHE A 9 42.37 -10.22 57.14
N CYS A 10 41.09 -10.34 56.79
CA CYS A 10 40.05 -9.40 57.19
C CYS A 10 38.84 -10.20 57.66
N ASP A 11 38.21 -9.65 58.68
CA ASP A 11 37.33 -10.25 59.67
C ASP A 11 35.89 -10.49 59.15
N SER A 12 35.16 -11.36 59.85
CA SER A 12 33.76 -11.78 59.67
C SER A 12 33.43 -12.76 58.52
N GLY A 13 33.37 -14.04 58.90
CA GLY A 13 33.02 -15.17 58.04
C GLY A 13 31.55 -15.23 57.63
N ARG A 14 31.23 -14.67 56.47
CA ARG A 14 30.15 -15.20 55.60
C ARG A 14 30.60 -15.13 54.15
N SER A 15 31.26 -16.20 53.70
CA SER A 15 31.38 -16.50 52.27
C SER A 15 29.99 -16.82 51.73
N VAL A 16 29.32 -15.84 51.12
CA VAL A 16 28.17 -16.12 50.24
C VAL A 16 28.74 -16.74 48.99
N ALA A 17 28.69 -18.06 48.89
CA ALA A 17 28.95 -18.77 47.65
C ALA A 17 27.82 -18.44 46.67
N ILE A 18 28.02 -17.42 45.82
CA ILE A 18 27.15 -17.20 44.66
C ILE A 18 27.31 -18.44 43.76
N ARG A 19 26.30 -19.33 43.79
CA ARG A 19 26.29 -20.62 43.10
C ARG A 19 26.59 -20.45 41.60
N GLY A 20 27.76 -20.89 41.14
CA GLY A 20 28.10 -21.02 39.71
C GLY A 20 27.17 -21.95 38.91
N GLU A 21 26.38 -22.78 39.60
CA GLU A 21 25.26 -23.57 39.03
C GLU A 21 24.13 -22.70 38.44
N SER A 22 23.92 -21.50 38.98
CA SER A 22 22.89 -20.56 38.51
C SER A 22 23.22 -19.99 37.13
N LEU A 23 24.49 -19.59 36.92
CA LEU A 23 24.95 -18.98 35.67
C LEU A 23 24.90 -19.95 34.48
N LYS A 24 25.15 -21.25 34.71
CA LYS A 24 25.05 -22.32 33.70
C LYS A 24 23.62 -22.55 33.20
N ARG A 25 22.59 -22.23 34.01
CA ARG A 25 21.17 -22.33 33.62
C ARG A 25 20.64 -21.01 33.03
N LEU A 26 21.21 -19.88 33.42
CA LEU A 26 20.85 -18.55 32.91
C LEU A 26 21.22 -18.35 31.44
N ILE A 27 22.39 -18.81 30.99
CA ILE A 27 22.82 -18.67 29.59
C ILE A 27 21.88 -19.37 28.60
N PRO A 28 21.57 -20.68 28.72
CA PRO A 28 20.66 -21.35 27.79
C PRO A 28 19.24 -20.81 27.87
N LEU A 29 18.80 -20.36 29.05
CA LEU A 29 17.51 -19.68 29.21
C LEU A 29 17.49 -18.38 28.40
N SER A 30 18.48 -17.51 28.55
CA SER A 30 18.57 -16.24 27.80
C SER A 30 18.66 -16.46 26.28
N VAL A 31 19.42 -17.46 25.84
CA VAL A 31 19.50 -17.83 24.41
C VAL A 31 18.14 -18.30 23.90
N ALA A 32 17.42 -19.13 24.68
CA ALA A 32 16.09 -19.57 24.32
C ALA A 32 15.09 -18.40 24.27
N THR A 33 15.11 -17.49 25.25
CA THR A 33 14.25 -16.29 25.26
C THR A 33 14.54 -15.41 24.06
N PHE A 34 15.82 -15.20 23.71
CA PHE A 34 16.21 -14.46 22.52
C PHE A 34 15.72 -15.13 21.23
N ALA A 35 15.88 -16.46 21.10
CA ALA A 35 15.42 -17.19 19.93
C ALA A 35 13.90 -17.11 19.76
N VAL A 36 13.13 -17.27 20.85
CA VAL A 36 11.67 -17.13 20.83
C VAL A 36 11.26 -15.70 20.44
N ALA A 37 11.91 -14.68 21.03
CA ALA A 37 11.63 -13.29 20.69
C ALA A 37 11.97 -12.96 19.22
N LEU A 38 13.07 -13.50 18.71
CA LEU A 38 13.48 -13.34 17.31
C LEU A 38 12.46 -14.00 16.37
N ILE A 39 12.05 -15.24 16.64
CA ILE A 39 11.05 -15.95 15.84
C ILE A 39 9.71 -15.22 15.88
N ALA A 40 9.26 -14.79 17.06
CA ALA A 40 8.02 -14.01 17.18
C ALA A 40 8.11 -12.71 16.39
N THR A 41 9.23 -11.99 16.49
CA THR A 41 9.44 -10.74 15.74
C THR A 41 9.43 -10.98 14.24
N LEU A 42 10.15 -12.00 13.77
CA LEU A 42 10.16 -12.38 12.35
C LEU A 42 8.78 -12.81 11.88
N TRP A 43 8.06 -13.59 12.67
CA TRP A 43 6.68 -13.98 12.36
C TRP A 43 5.78 -12.76 12.20
N PHE A 44 5.73 -11.86 13.19
CA PHE A 44 4.91 -10.64 13.10
C PHE A 44 5.32 -9.71 11.95
N ARG A 45 6.62 -9.63 11.64
CA ARG A 45 7.15 -8.80 10.54
C ARG A 45 6.86 -9.37 9.16
N LEU A 46 6.99 -10.68 9.00
CA LEU A 46 6.89 -11.36 7.70
C LEU A 46 5.47 -11.85 7.39
N TRP A 47 4.64 -12.08 8.40
CA TRP A 47 3.27 -12.59 8.23
C TRP A 47 2.41 -11.75 7.27
N PRO A 48 2.42 -10.40 7.31
CA PRO A 48 1.63 -9.60 6.36
C PRO A 48 2.06 -9.80 4.90
N GLU A 49 3.36 -10.01 4.66
CA GLU A 49 3.90 -10.25 3.32
C GLU A 49 3.61 -11.67 2.83
N LEU A 50 3.72 -12.67 3.73
CA LEU A 50 3.43 -14.07 3.42
C LEU A 50 1.94 -14.34 3.17
N THR A 51 1.07 -13.55 3.81
CA THR A 51 -0.39 -13.64 3.63
C THR A 51 -0.92 -12.64 2.60
N ARG A 52 -0.06 -11.84 1.97
CA ARG A 52 -0.45 -10.92 0.90
C ARG A 52 -1.12 -11.71 -0.23
N PRO A 53 -2.31 -11.29 -0.70
CA PRO A 53 -2.94 -11.87 -1.88
C PRO A 53 -1.96 -11.89 -3.06
N LYS A 54 -1.80 -13.06 -3.68
CA LYS A 54 -0.94 -13.20 -4.88
C LYS A 54 -1.53 -12.48 -6.09
N TYR A 55 -2.84 -12.29 -6.10
CA TYR A 55 -3.55 -11.56 -7.14
C TYR A 55 -3.85 -10.15 -6.63
N VAL A 56 -3.19 -9.17 -7.24
CA VAL A 56 -3.58 -7.77 -7.15
C VAL A 56 -4.46 -7.50 -8.36
N ASP A 57 -5.60 -6.84 -8.12
CA ASP A 57 -6.49 -6.44 -9.19
C ASP A 57 -5.73 -5.67 -10.28
N PRO A 58 -5.97 -5.92 -11.59
CA PRO A 58 -5.38 -5.15 -12.66
C PRO A 58 -5.53 -3.63 -12.49
N ALA A 59 -6.62 -3.18 -11.86
CA ALA A 59 -6.84 -1.76 -11.51
C ALA A 59 -5.74 -1.18 -10.60
N PHE A 60 -5.13 -2.01 -9.75
CA PHE A 60 -4.08 -1.63 -8.80
C PHE A 60 -2.69 -2.13 -9.21
N ARG A 61 -2.56 -2.72 -10.40
CA ARG A 61 -1.29 -3.18 -10.93
C ARG A 61 -0.68 -2.10 -11.80
N LEU A 62 0.50 -1.60 -11.39
CA LEU A 62 1.30 -0.75 -12.26
C LEU A 62 1.73 -1.55 -13.51
N PRO A 63 1.44 -1.05 -14.73
CA PRO A 63 1.98 -1.64 -15.94
C PRO A 63 3.51 -1.63 -15.95
N SER A 64 4.10 -2.45 -16.82
CA SER A 64 5.56 -2.46 -16.98
C SER A 64 6.08 -1.11 -17.47
N PRO A 65 7.34 -0.74 -17.17
CA PRO A 65 7.93 0.51 -17.68
C PRO A 65 7.86 0.65 -19.20
N LEU A 66 7.97 -0.47 -19.94
CA LEU A 66 7.86 -0.46 -21.39
C LEU A 66 6.43 -0.18 -21.86
N GLU A 67 5.42 -0.73 -21.17
CA GLU A 67 4.02 -0.41 -21.47
C GLU A 67 3.71 1.06 -21.20
N LEU A 68 4.18 1.60 -20.07
CA LEU A 68 4.02 3.02 -19.74
C LEU A 68 4.70 3.93 -20.78
N ALA A 69 5.93 3.59 -21.20
CA ALA A 69 6.65 4.33 -22.23
C ALA A 69 6.02 4.22 -23.63
N SER A 70 5.15 3.22 -23.86
CA SER A 70 4.44 3.02 -25.13
C SER A 70 3.06 3.71 -25.19
N LEU A 71 2.65 4.38 -24.12
CA LEU A 71 1.37 5.08 -24.09
C LEU A 71 1.39 6.27 -25.08
N PRO A 72 0.27 6.53 -25.78
CA PRO A 72 0.14 7.74 -26.56
C PRO A 72 0.14 8.97 -25.63
N ASN A 73 0.76 10.05 -26.10
CA ASN A 73 0.76 11.32 -25.38
C ASN A 73 -0.62 12.01 -25.52
N ALA A 74 -1.28 12.25 -24.40
CA ALA A 74 -2.49 13.04 -24.30
C ALA A 74 -2.15 14.52 -24.52
N ALA A 75 -2.51 15.06 -25.69
CA ALA A 75 -2.28 16.46 -26.05
C ALA A 75 -3.27 17.43 -25.39
N ARG A 76 -4.48 16.95 -25.08
CA ARG A 76 -5.55 17.71 -24.41
C ARG A 76 -6.45 16.77 -23.64
N PHE A 77 -7.23 17.34 -22.72
CA PHE A 77 -8.29 16.64 -21.99
C PHE A 77 -9.62 17.35 -22.27
N ASP A 78 -10.61 16.59 -22.71
CA ASP A 78 -11.97 17.03 -23.00
C ASP A 78 -12.96 16.40 -22.01
N PHE A 79 -14.20 16.89 -21.99
CA PHE A 79 -15.26 16.32 -21.16
C PHE A 79 -15.74 14.96 -21.72
N PRO A 80 -15.99 13.96 -20.86
CA PRO A 80 -16.37 12.61 -21.31
C PRO A 80 -17.86 12.46 -21.62
N LEU A 81 -18.69 13.46 -21.32
CA LEU A 81 -20.15 13.40 -21.43
C LEU A 81 -20.68 14.64 -22.17
N GLY A 82 -21.76 14.46 -22.92
CA GLY A 82 -22.43 15.51 -23.69
C GLY A 82 -22.00 15.52 -25.15
N SER A 83 -21.98 16.71 -25.76
CA SER A 83 -21.37 16.87 -27.09
C SER A 83 -19.87 16.55 -27.05
N GLU A 84 -19.22 16.46 -28.22
CA GLU A 84 -17.77 16.29 -28.36
C GLU A 84 -16.91 17.31 -27.57
N ASN A 85 -17.48 18.45 -27.16
CA ASN A 85 -16.81 19.47 -26.35
C ASN A 85 -17.44 19.64 -24.95
N GLY A 86 -18.25 18.69 -24.48
CA GLY A 86 -18.89 18.74 -23.16
C GLY A 86 -20.13 19.63 -23.05
N ALA A 87 -20.64 20.20 -24.15
CA ALA A 87 -21.89 20.96 -24.08
C ALA A 87 -23.06 20.08 -23.63
N LEU A 88 -24.04 20.72 -22.99
CA LEU A 88 -25.26 20.12 -22.43
C LEU A 88 -25.03 19.21 -21.22
N THR A 89 -23.90 19.35 -20.53
CA THR A 89 -23.63 18.68 -19.26
C THR A 89 -23.16 19.67 -18.19
N TYR A 90 -23.20 19.23 -16.95
CA TYR A 90 -22.68 19.96 -15.81
C TYR A 90 -22.08 18.99 -14.78
N ASN A 91 -21.26 19.53 -13.88
CA ASN A 91 -20.74 18.77 -12.74
C ASN A 91 -21.73 18.90 -11.57
N ALA A 92 -22.42 17.80 -11.28
CA ALA A 92 -23.44 17.68 -10.24
C ALA A 92 -22.86 17.55 -8.83
N GLN A 93 -21.66 16.97 -8.71
CA GLN A 93 -20.93 16.89 -7.44
C GLN A 93 -19.43 16.91 -7.69
N ARG A 94 -18.79 17.99 -7.26
CA ARG A 94 -17.38 18.23 -7.59
C ARG A 94 -16.45 17.34 -6.77
N PHE A 95 -15.24 17.14 -7.28
CA PHE A 95 -14.16 16.52 -6.52
C PHE A 95 -14.00 17.18 -5.14
N THR A 96 -13.85 16.35 -4.11
CA THR A 96 -13.81 16.69 -2.67
C THR A 96 -15.11 17.19 -2.06
N GLU A 97 -16.13 17.53 -2.84
CA GLU A 97 -17.42 17.95 -2.32
C GLU A 97 -18.11 16.78 -1.60
N ASN A 98 -18.51 16.99 -0.34
CA ASN A 98 -19.02 15.93 0.54
C ASN A 98 -18.11 14.70 0.67
N HIS A 99 -16.79 14.89 0.58
CA HIS A 99 -15.77 13.81 0.58
C HIS A 99 -15.79 12.91 -0.67
N HIS A 100 -16.29 13.43 -1.79
CA HIS A 100 -16.32 12.70 -3.05
C HIS A 100 -14.93 12.59 -3.68
N LEU A 101 -14.58 11.41 -4.20
CA LEU A 101 -13.25 11.12 -4.77
C LEU A 101 -13.22 11.23 -6.31
N GLY A 102 -14.28 11.77 -6.92
CA GLY A 102 -14.38 12.03 -8.36
C GLY A 102 -15.29 13.24 -8.64
N ASP A 103 -15.53 13.51 -9.91
CA ASP A 103 -16.56 14.45 -10.38
C ASP A 103 -17.78 13.64 -10.86
N ASP A 104 -18.98 14.00 -10.40
CA ASP A 104 -20.23 13.47 -10.95
C ASP A 104 -20.72 14.38 -12.07
N LEU A 105 -20.88 13.84 -13.28
CA LEU A 105 -21.30 14.59 -14.46
C LEU A 105 -22.68 14.13 -14.90
N ASN A 106 -23.57 15.10 -15.17
CA ASN A 106 -24.94 14.84 -15.61
C ASN A 106 -25.33 15.69 -16.83
N GLY A 107 -26.28 15.21 -17.61
CA GLY A 107 -26.99 15.99 -18.62
C GLY A 107 -27.86 17.12 -18.03
N ILE A 108 -27.97 18.25 -18.72
CA ILE A 108 -28.73 19.42 -18.24
C ILE A 108 -30.26 19.24 -18.21
N GLY A 109 -30.79 18.10 -18.67
CA GLY A 109 -32.22 17.81 -18.68
C GLY A 109 -32.81 17.46 -17.32
N GLY A 110 -31.97 17.26 -16.30
CA GLY A 110 -32.34 16.83 -14.96
C GLY A 110 -32.52 15.31 -14.84
N GLU A 111 -32.41 14.79 -13.62
CA GLU A 111 -32.48 13.35 -13.33
C GLU A 111 -31.53 12.54 -14.26
N ASP A 112 -32.01 11.42 -14.81
CA ASP A 112 -31.31 10.52 -15.74
C ASP A 112 -31.42 10.96 -17.21
N SER A 113 -31.44 12.28 -17.48
CA SER A 113 -31.64 12.80 -18.85
C SER A 113 -30.56 12.40 -19.86
N ASP A 114 -29.40 12.00 -19.37
CA ASP A 114 -28.22 11.50 -20.09
C ASP A 114 -28.13 9.96 -20.12
N LEU A 115 -29.14 9.26 -19.60
CA LEU A 115 -29.16 7.80 -19.64
C LEU A 115 -29.20 7.29 -21.09
N GLY A 116 -28.14 6.56 -21.46
CA GLY A 116 -27.97 6.03 -22.81
C GLY A 116 -27.14 6.92 -23.73
N ASP A 117 -26.72 8.09 -23.26
CA ASP A 117 -25.79 8.93 -24.00
C ASP A 117 -24.41 8.26 -24.10
N PRO A 118 -23.69 8.50 -25.21
CA PRO A 118 -22.32 8.00 -25.35
C PRO A 118 -21.39 8.65 -24.33
N ILE A 119 -20.50 7.83 -23.75
CA ILE A 119 -19.36 8.29 -22.96
C ILE A 119 -18.11 8.24 -23.84
N TYR A 120 -17.37 9.34 -23.87
CA TYR A 120 -16.13 9.49 -24.62
C TYR A 120 -14.92 9.39 -23.71
N ALA A 121 -13.79 8.91 -24.25
CA ALA A 121 -12.52 8.99 -23.56
C ALA A 121 -12.10 10.47 -23.45
N VAL A 122 -11.68 10.91 -22.27
CA VAL A 122 -11.28 12.30 -22.02
C VAL A 122 -10.01 12.72 -22.79
N ALA A 123 -9.18 11.76 -23.20
CA ALA A 123 -7.95 12.00 -23.94
C ALA A 123 -7.45 10.72 -24.62
N ASP A 124 -6.41 10.84 -25.45
CA ASP A 124 -5.68 9.69 -25.96
C ASP A 124 -5.09 8.85 -24.83
N GLY A 125 -5.22 7.53 -24.92
CA GLY A 125 -4.75 6.63 -23.88
C GLY A 125 -4.91 5.15 -24.23
N ARG A 126 -4.60 4.30 -23.26
CA ARG A 126 -4.81 2.84 -23.35
C ARG A 126 -5.78 2.39 -22.29
N VAL A 127 -6.80 1.61 -22.67
CA VAL A 127 -7.69 0.95 -21.73
C VAL A 127 -6.89 -0.07 -20.89
N LEU A 128 -6.84 0.17 -19.58
CA LEU A 128 -6.23 -0.74 -18.59
C LEU A 128 -7.25 -1.78 -18.10
N LEU A 129 -8.49 -1.34 -17.91
CA LEU A 129 -9.56 -2.16 -17.35
C LEU A 129 -10.89 -1.79 -18.02
N ALA A 130 -11.70 -2.81 -18.33
CA ALA A 130 -13.11 -2.65 -18.68
C ALA A 130 -13.87 -3.86 -18.12
N ARG A 131 -14.71 -3.65 -17.11
CA ARG A 131 -15.48 -4.73 -16.45
C ARG A 131 -16.65 -4.20 -15.63
N ASP A 132 -17.48 -5.12 -15.15
CA ASP A 132 -18.38 -4.86 -14.03
C ASP A 132 -17.57 -4.69 -12.73
N GLY A 133 -17.68 -3.50 -12.12
CA GLY A 133 -17.09 -3.12 -10.85
C GLY A 133 -17.90 -3.58 -9.64
N GLY A 134 -19.09 -4.14 -9.85
CA GLY A 134 -19.97 -4.67 -8.82
C GLY A 134 -20.96 -3.63 -8.26
N PRO A 135 -21.70 -4.01 -7.21
CA PRO A 135 -22.74 -3.17 -6.63
C PRO A 135 -22.22 -1.78 -6.21
N GLY A 136 -22.92 -0.74 -6.64
CA GLY A 136 -22.57 0.66 -6.37
C GLY A 136 -21.65 1.31 -7.42
N TRP A 137 -20.85 0.53 -8.15
CA TRP A 137 -19.97 1.03 -9.21
C TRP A 137 -20.53 0.80 -10.62
N GLY A 138 -21.19 -0.34 -10.85
CA GLY A 138 -21.64 -0.73 -12.19
C GLY A 138 -20.45 -0.98 -13.13
N ASN A 139 -20.61 -0.69 -14.42
CA ASN A 139 -19.54 -0.91 -15.40
C ASN A 139 -18.46 0.17 -15.30
N VAL A 140 -17.21 -0.25 -15.14
CA VAL A 140 -16.05 0.64 -14.97
C VAL A 140 -15.05 0.45 -16.11
N VAL A 141 -14.59 1.57 -16.66
CA VAL A 141 -13.46 1.64 -17.60
C VAL A 141 -12.37 2.51 -16.98
N ILE A 142 -11.13 2.02 -16.96
CA ILE A 142 -9.95 2.78 -16.53
C ILE A 142 -9.03 2.94 -17.74
N VAL A 143 -8.66 4.17 -18.05
CA VAL A 143 -7.76 4.52 -19.16
C VAL A 143 -6.48 5.13 -18.61
N LEU A 144 -5.33 4.66 -19.11
CA LEU A 144 -4.02 5.22 -18.82
C LEU A 144 -3.69 6.31 -19.84
N HIS A 145 -3.40 7.51 -19.33
CA HIS A 145 -2.96 8.65 -20.12
C HIS A 145 -1.49 8.96 -19.81
N ALA A 146 -0.67 9.18 -20.84
CA ALA A 146 0.63 9.80 -20.67
C ALA A 146 0.50 11.29 -20.98
N TYR A 147 0.93 12.15 -20.06
CA TYR A 147 0.92 13.60 -20.25
C TYR A 147 2.34 14.13 -20.08
N VAL A 148 2.75 15.01 -21.01
CA VAL A 148 4.04 15.69 -20.94
C VAL A 148 3.81 17.04 -20.27
N GLU A 149 4.38 17.20 -19.08
CA GLU A 149 4.29 18.46 -18.35
C GLU A 149 5.14 19.54 -19.05
N ASN A 150 4.53 20.68 -19.37
CA ASN A 150 5.16 21.88 -19.95
C ASN A 150 5.65 21.82 -21.41
N GLY A 151 5.42 20.72 -22.13
CA GLY A 151 5.86 20.58 -23.53
C GLY A 151 7.35 20.34 -23.66
#